data_AF-K1TWF4-F1
#
_entry.id   AF-K1TWF4-F1
#
_cell.length_a   1.000
_cell.length_b   1.000
_cell.length_c   1.000
_cell.angle_alpha   90.00
_cell.angle_beta   90.00
_cell.angle_gamma   90.00
#
_symmetry.space_group_name_H-M   'P 1'
#
loop_
_entity.id
_entity.type
_entity.pdbx_description
1 polymer ?
#
loop_
_entity_poly.entity_id
_entity_poly.type
_entity_poly.pdbx_seq_one_letter_code
_entity_poly.pdbx_strand_id
1 'polypeptide(L)'
;MGLENSFDFVTNTLHLDSLKAPEDLTYSAMATGAGYHGVPVRDMTAAFQIFGNGGVYNEPYMYYYVEDNNGNVVLDNRNKQGEQAIKSTTATIMRHLLQNVTTGAEGTGGMA
;
A
#
# COMPACT_ATOMS: atom_id res chain seq x y z
N MET A 1 -15.35 -0.02 13.01
CA MET A 1 -14.81 0.23 11.67
C MET A 1 -15.99 0.22 10.71
N GLY A 2 -16.26 1.31 10.00
CA GLY A 2 -17.33 1.38 9.00
C GLY A 2 -16.84 0.93 7.63
N LEU A 3 -17.77 0.54 6.75
CA LEU A 3 -17.47 0.17 5.36
C LEU A 3 -16.79 1.32 4.62
N GLU A 4 -17.35 2.53 4.73
CA GLU A 4 -16.82 3.76 4.14
C GLU A 4 -15.40 4.05 4.64
N ASN A 5 -15.16 4.00 5.96
CA ASN A 5 -13.82 4.22 6.51
C ASN A 5 -12.77 3.22 5.98
N SER A 6 -13.18 1.96 5.74
CA SER A 6 -12.27 0.94 5.21
C SER A 6 -11.96 1.22 3.74
N PHE A 7 -12.98 1.59 2.98
CA PHE A 7 -12.82 1.99 1.58
C PHE A 7 -11.95 3.25 1.47
N ASP A 8 -12.23 4.29 2.25
CA ASP A 8 -11.46 5.54 2.29
C ASP A 8 -10.01 5.30 2.69
N PHE A 9 -9.75 4.41 3.65
CA PHE A 9 -8.39 4.06 4.01
C PHE A 9 -7.64 3.43 2.83
N VAL A 10 -8.28 2.50 2.14
CA VAL A 10 -7.64 1.80 1.03
C VAL A 10 -7.46 2.70 -0.20
N THR A 11 -8.43 3.57 -0.52
CA THR A 11 -8.36 4.46 -1.69
C THR A 11 -7.58 5.72 -1.42
N ASN A 12 -7.82 6.42 -0.31
CA ASN A 12 -7.27 7.75 -0.07
C ASN A 12 -5.97 7.73 0.74
N THR A 13 -5.80 6.75 1.63
CA THR A 13 -4.57 6.63 2.44
C THR A 13 -3.53 5.71 1.81
N LEU A 14 -3.98 4.62 1.17
CA LEU A 14 -3.08 3.65 0.51
C LEU A 14 -3.02 3.82 -1.02
N HIS A 15 -3.80 4.76 -1.58
CA HIS A 15 -3.78 5.10 -3.01
C HIS A 15 -4.09 3.92 -3.94
N LEU A 16 -4.95 2.98 -3.52
CA LEU A 16 -5.42 1.88 -4.38
C LEU A 16 -6.55 2.34 -5.30
N ASP A 17 -6.18 3.07 -6.35
CA ASP A 17 -7.11 3.67 -7.30
C ASP A 17 -7.93 2.67 -8.12
N SER A 18 -7.52 1.40 -8.15
CA SER A 18 -8.22 0.34 -8.90
C SER A 18 -9.56 -0.07 -8.27
N LEU A 19 -9.77 0.23 -6.98
CA LEU A 19 -11.03 -0.04 -6.29
C LEU A 19 -12.00 1.13 -6.49
N LYS A 20 -13.22 0.85 -6.96
CA LYS A 20 -14.22 1.86 -7.32
C LYS A 20 -15.57 1.60 -6.65
N ALA A 21 -16.23 2.69 -6.25
CA ALA A 21 -17.62 2.64 -5.82
C ALA A 21 -18.56 2.79 -7.03
N PRO A 22 -19.72 2.12 -7.04
CA PRO A 22 -20.27 1.29 -5.96
C PRO A 22 -19.78 -0.18 -5.92
N GLU A 23 -19.09 -0.67 -6.95
CA GLU A 23 -18.82 -2.11 -7.15
C GLU A 23 -17.95 -2.72 -6.04
N ASP A 24 -16.92 -2.00 -5.59
CA ASP A 24 -15.97 -2.43 -4.56
C ASP A 24 -16.33 -1.92 -3.16
N LEU A 25 -17.35 -1.05 -3.03
CA LEU A 25 -17.85 -0.57 -1.75
C LEU A 25 -18.76 -1.63 -1.10
N THR A 26 -18.20 -2.80 -0.81
CA THR A 26 -18.91 -3.93 -0.20
C THR A 26 -18.10 -4.55 0.94
N TYR A 27 -18.79 -5.13 1.91
CA TYR A 27 -18.13 -5.81 3.04
C TYR A 27 -17.24 -6.96 2.58
N SER A 28 -17.67 -7.73 1.57
CA SER A 28 -16.87 -8.83 1.03
C SER A 28 -15.58 -8.31 0.40
N ALA A 29 -15.66 -7.30 -0.48
CA ALA A 29 -14.47 -6.77 -1.14
C ALA A 29 -13.46 -6.21 -0.11
N MET A 30 -13.94 -5.44 0.88
CA MET A 30 -13.07 -4.84 1.90
C MET A 30 -12.51 -5.84 2.91
N ALA A 31 -13.23 -6.92 3.23
CA ALA A 31 -12.78 -7.90 4.23
C ALA A 31 -11.91 -9.01 3.64
N THR A 32 -12.19 -9.45 2.40
CA THR A 32 -11.52 -10.63 1.80
C THR A 32 -10.63 -10.27 0.61
N GLY A 33 -10.65 -9.02 0.15
CA GLY A 33 -9.89 -8.58 -1.03
C GLY A 33 -10.54 -8.98 -2.37
N ALA A 34 -11.79 -9.45 -2.36
CA ALA A 34 -12.53 -9.82 -3.56
C ALA A 34 -13.10 -8.59 -4.29
N GLY A 35 -12.22 -7.68 -4.73
CA GLY A 35 -12.57 -6.54 -5.56
C GLY A 35 -12.88 -6.94 -7.00
N TYR A 36 -13.70 -6.13 -7.68
CA TYR A 36 -14.20 -6.35 -9.03
C TYR A 36 -13.09 -6.29 -10.10
N HIS A 37 -12.15 -5.36 -9.96
CA HIS A 37 -11.01 -5.19 -10.89
C HIS A 37 -9.66 -5.69 -10.36
N GLY A 38 -9.62 -6.12 -9.10
CA GLY A 38 -8.37 -6.45 -8.42
C GLY A 38 -7.46 -5.23 -8.20
N VAL A 39 -6.22 -5.50 -7.79
CA VAL A 39 -5.20 -4.47 -7.50
C VAL A 39 -3.89 -4.84 -8.20
N PRO A 40 -3.24 -3.91 -8.92
CA PRO A 40 -1.95 -4.20 -9.54
C PRO A 40 -0.86 -4.39 -8.48
N VAL A 41 0.11 -5.27 -8.77
CA VAL A 41 1.18 -5.65 -7.82
C VAL A 41 2.00 -4.44 -7.36
N ARG A 42 2.22 -3.46 -8.24
CA ARG A 42 2.92 -2.21 -7.92
C ARG A 42 2.24 -1.48 -6.75
N ASP A 43 0.93 -1.28 -6.84
CA ASP A 43 0.16 -0.50 -5.88
C ASP A 43 0.01 -1.30 -4.58
N MET A 44 -0.18 -2.62 -4.67
CA MET A 44 -0.17 -3.52 -3.51
C MET A 44 1.19 -3.49 -2.77
N THR A 45 2.31 -3.46 -3.49
CA THR A 45 3.64 -3.38 -2.89
C THR A 45 3.84 -2.03 -2.19
N ALA A 46 3.39 -0.94 -2.81
CA ALA A 46 3.42 0.39 -2.22
C ALA A 46 2.54 0.49 -0.97
N ALA A 47 1.37 -0.13 -0.96
CA ALA A 47 0.49 -0.20 0.20
C ALA A 47 1.11 -1.05 1.33
N PHE A 48 1.74 -2.18 1.00
CA PHE A 48 2.28 -3.11 2.01
C PHE A 48 3.55 -2.61 2.70
N GLN A 49 4.38 -1.82 2.01
CA GLN A 49 5.66 -1.33 2.57
C GLN A 49 5.49 -0.46 3.82
N ILE A 50 4.33 0.16 4.04
CA ILE A 50 4.08 1.07 5.17
C ILE A 50 4.31 0.35 6.51
N PHE A 51 4.06 -0.97 6.56
CA PHE A 51 4.26 -1.77 7.77
C PHE A 51 5.75 -1.96 8.08
N GLY A 52 6.61 -1.96 7.07
CA GLY A 52 8.07 -2.07 7.22
C GLY A 52 8.75 -0.73 7.50
N ASN A 53 8.16 0.39 7.04
CA ASN A 53 8.78 1.71 7.04
C ASN A 53 8.09 2.72 7.99
N GLY A 54 7.71 2.27 9.19
CA GLY A 54 7.19 3.16 10.23
C GLY A 54 5.85 3.85 9.91
N GLY A 55 5.07 3.32 8.98
CA GLY A 55 3.77 3.85 8.57
C GLY A 55 3.82 4.92 7.49
N VAL A 56 4.98 5.12 6.85
CA VAL A 56 5.14 6.08 5.75
C VAL A 56 4.84 5.40 4.41
N TYR A 57 3.86 5.93 3.68
CA TYR A 57 3.60 5.57 2.29
C TYR A 57 4.56 6.32 1.37
N ASN A 58 5.21 5.58 0.48
CA ASN A 58 6.03 6.15 -0.59
C ASN A 58 5.43 5.75 -1.92
N GLU A 59 5.08 6.75 -2.73
CA GLU A 59 4.54 6.54 -4.07
C GLU A 59 5.57 5.77 -4.93
N PRO A 60 5.17 4.71 -5.63
CA PRO A 60 6.08 3.92 -6.44
C PRO A 60 6.50 4.70 -7.70
N TYR A 61 7.81 4.75 -7.96
CA TYR A 61 8.36 5.33 -9.19
C TYR A 61 9.47 4.44 -9.76
N MET A 62 9.67 4.50 -11.08
CA MET A 62 10.62 3.66 -11.81
C MET A 62 11.86 4.42 -12.31
N TYR A 63 11.89 5.74 -12.14
CA TYR A 63 12.99 6.61 -12.54
C TYR A 63 13.26 7.67 -11.48
N TYR A 64 14.52 8.08 -11.34
CA TYR A 64 14.90 9.17 -10.43
C TYR A 64 14.71 10.53 -11.07
N TYR A 65 15.24 10.73 -12.28
CA TYR A 65 15.03 11.93 -13.07
C TYR A 65 15.27 11.61 -14.55
N VAL A 66 14.80 12.48 -15.44
CA VAL A 66 14.99 12.39 -16.90
C VAL A 66 15.55 13.72 -17.39
N GLU A 67 16.57 13.66 -18.23
CA GLU A 67 17.16 14.82 -18.90
C GLU A 67 16.81 14.85 -20.39
N ASP A 68 16.73 16.05 -20.96
CA ASP A 68 16.67 16.25 -22.42
C ASP A 68 18.08 16.17 -23.06
N ASN A 69 18.15 16.28 -24.39
CA ASN A 69 19.43 16.26 -25.13
C ASN A 69 20.34 17.46 -24.80
N ASN A 70 19.82 18.47 -24.10
CA ASN A 70 20.52 19.68 -23.71
C ASN A 70 21.02 19.61 -22.25
N GLY A 71 20.74 18.52 -21.53
CA GLY A 71 21.12 18.31 -20.13
C GLY A 71 20.17 18.97 -19.11
N ASN A 72 18.98 19.42 -19.54
CA ASN A 72 17.99 19.98 -18.62
C ASN A 72 17.13 18.86 -18.03
N VAL A 73 16.93 18.88 -16.71
CA VAL A 73 16.03 17.94 -16.02
C VAL A 73 14.58 18.28 -16.35
N VAL A 74 13.86 17.35 -16.98
CA VAL A 74 12.44 17.49 -17.39
C VAL A 74 11.47 16.74 -16.48
N LEU A 75 11.92 15.68 -15.82
CA LEU A 75 11.16 14.94 -14.81
C LEU A 75 12.10 14.66 -13.63
N ASP A 76 11.63 14.83 -12.39
CA ASP A 76 12.44 14.65 -11.19
C ASP A 76 11.63 14.09 -10.02
N ASN A 77 12.03 12.92 -9.53
CA ASN A 77 11.48 12.24 -8.36
C ASN A 77 12.44 12.24 -7.16
N ARG A 78 13.63 12.82 -7.27
CA ARG A 78 14.69 12.73 -6.25
C ARG A 78 14.31 13.34 -4.91
N ASN A 79 13.41 14.34 -4.92
CA ASN A 79 12.95 15.06 -3.74
C ASN A 79 11.56 14.62 -3.28
N LYS A 80 11.02 13.51 -3.79
CA LYS A 80 9.72 12.99 -3.34
C LYS A 80 9.83 12.54 -1.88
N GLN A 81 8.94 13.08 -1.07
CA GLN A 81 8.80 12.70 0.34
C GLN A 81 7.59 11.79 0.50
N GLY A 82 7.70 10.83 1.41
CA GLY A 82 6.58 9.97 1.75
C GLY A 82 5.51 10.68 2.57
N GLU A 83 4.31 10.10 2.60
CA GLU A 83 3.16 10.55 3.36
C GLU A 83 2.98 9.67 4.60
N GLN A 84 2.71 10.25 5.76
CA GLN A 84 2.41 9.48 6.97
C GLN A 84 1.00 8.86 6.89
N ALA A 85 0.89 7.66 6.34
CA ALA A 85 -0.39 6.94 6.17
C ALA A 85 -0.97 6.45 7.51
N ILE A 86 -0.13 5.87 8.38
CA ILE A 86 -0.54 5.37 9.70
C ILE A 86 0.50 5.70 10.76
N LYS A 87 0.15 5.71 12.04
CA LYS A 87 1.13 5.91 13.13
C LYS A 87 2.21 4.82 13.11
N SER A 88 3.44 5.19 13.47
CA SER A 88 4.57 4.24 13.54
C SER A 88 4.33 3.08 14.51
N THR A 89 3.63 3.33 15.62
CA THR A 89 3.22 2.28 16.55
C THR A 89 2.23 1.30 15.93
N THR A 90 1.23 1.80 15.19
CA THR A 90 0.27 0.97 14.44
C THR A 90 0.98 0.14 13.38
N ALA A 91 1.88 0.74 12.60
CA ALA A 91 2.69 0.03 11.61
C ALA A 91 3.51 -1.10 12.25
N THR A 92 4.14 -0.83 13.40
CA THR A 92 4.95 -1.80 14.14
C THR A 92 4.12 -2.97 14.65
N ILE A 93 2.94 -2.70 15.21
CA ILE A 93 2.01 -3.75 15.65
C ILE A 93 1.60 -4.62 14.46
N MET A 94 1.18 -4.01 13.36
CA MET A 94 0.79 -4.76 12.14
C MET A 94 1.93 -5.60 11.59
N ARG A 95 3.16 -5.05 11.54
CA ARG A 95 4.35 -5.81 11.14
C ARG A 95 4.55 -7.06 11.99
N HIS A 96 4.40 -6.96 13.31
CA HIS A 96 4.52 -8.12 14.19
C HIS A 96 3.42 -9.16 13.96
N LEU A 97 2.18 -8.72 13.71
CA LEU A 97 1.08 -9.62 13.35
C LEU A 97 1.36 -10.35 12.03
N LEU A 98 1.88 -9.65 11.02
CA LEU A 98 2.21 -10.22 9.72
C LEU A 98 3.42 -11.16 9.77
N GLN A 99 4.38 -10.93 10.68
CA GLN A 99 5.49 -11.87 10.90
C GLN A 99 5.00 -13.24 11.37
N ASN A 100 3.99 -13.27 12.25
CA ASN A 100 3.41 -14.52 12.74
C ASN A 100 2.79 -15.38 11.65
N VAL A 101 2.37 -14.81 10.51
CA VAL A 101 1.87 -15.57 9.36
C VAL A 101 2.96 -16.48 8.78
N THR A 102 4.22 -16.07 8.90
CA THR A 102 5.37 -16.83 8.36
C THR A 102 6.13 -17.65 9.41
N THR A 103 6.13 -17.21 10.68
CA THR A 103 6.94 -17.83 11.74
C THR A 103 6.12 -18.48 12.86
N GLY A 104 4.81 -18.20 12.93
CA GLY A 104 3.93 -18.74 13.96
C GLY A 104 3.54 -20.19 13.69
N ALA A 105 3.18 -20.91 14.75
CA ALA A 105 2.75 -22.31 14.66
C ALA A 105 1.52 -22.51 13.75
N GLU A 106 0.60 -21.54 13.74
CA GLU A 106 -0.59 -21.52 12.86
C GLU A 106 -0.36 -20.71 11.57
N GLY A 107 0.88 -20.31 11.30
CA GLY A 107 1.24 -19.50 10.15
C GLY A 107 1.19 -20.31 8.85
N THR A 108 0.46 -19.82 7.85
CA THR A 108 0.31 -20.50 6.54
C THR A 108 1.37 -20.12 5.52
N GLY A 109 2.22 -19.13 5.82
CA GLY A 109 3.29 -18.64 4.94
C GLY A 109 4.68 -19.18 5.26
N GLY A 110 4.82 -20.01 6.30
CA GLY A 110 6.06 -20.69 6.67
C GLY A 110 6.30 -21.95 5.83
N MET A 111 7.55 -22.43 5.79
CA MET A 111 7.86 -23.72 5.18
C MET A 111 7.22 -24.86 5.98
N ALA A 112 6.63 -25.82 5.26
CA ALA A 112 6.31 -27.15 5.79
C ALA A 112 7.58 -27.90 6.21
#